data_AF-A0A528IW42-F1
#
_entry.id   AF-A0A528IW42-F1
#
_cell.length_a   1.000
_cell.length_b   1.000
_cell.length_c   1.000
_cell.angle_alpha   90.00
_cell.angle_beta   90.00
_cell.angle_gamma   90.00
#
_symmetry.space_group_name_H-M   'P 1'
#
loop_
_entity.id
_entity.type
_entity.pdbx_description
1 polymer ?
#
loop_
_entity_poly.entity_id
_entity_poly.type
_entity_poly.pdbx_seq_one_letter_code
_entity_poly.pdbx_strand_id
1 'polypeptide(L)'
;MAQRSAGPSKEDWVGAGLTALIEGGIESVRIERLAVSLGVSKGPFYWRFKNRDELLKAIIAFWKRDFTTLLIDQTREFATARERLVALAELSLVQRMGSVDVAQAECALRAWAARDPMPRAAAAEVDAARIDHLTKEFALAGASQPLA
;
A
#
# COMPACT_ATOMS: atom_id res chain seq x y z
N MET A 1 -18.62 25.98 22.08
CA MET A 1 -17.59 25.02 22.53
C MET A 1 -16.90 24.47 21.28
N ALA A 2 -15.62 24.78 21.08
CA ALA A 2 -14.87 24.30 19.92
C ALA A 2 -14.63 22.79 20.06
N GLN A 3 -15.13 22.00 19.11
CA GLN A 3 -14.78 20.59 18.98
C GLN A 3 -13.26 20.50 18.79
N ARG A 4 -12.55 19.94 19.77
CA ARG A 4 -11.17 19.49 19.58
C ARG A 4 -11.22 18.40 18.51
N SER A 5 -10.83 18.72 17.28
CA SER A 5 -10.61 17.71 16.26
C SER A 5 -9.60 16.70 16.80
N ALA A 6 -9.98 15.42 16.82
CA ALA A 6 -9.01 14.37 17.09
C ALA A 6 -7.90 14.49 16.04
N GLY A 7 -6.64 14.60 16.46
CA GLY A 7 -5.50 14.74 15.55
C GLY A 7 -5.39 13.55 14.58
N PRO A 8 -4.49 13.63 13.57
CA PRO A 8 -4.44 12.69 12.45
C PRO A 8 -4.46 11.22 12.88
N SER A 9 -5.22 10.42 12.13
CA SER A 9 -5.38 8.98 12.30
C SER A 9 -4.11 8.19 11.99
N LYS A 10 -4.06 6.90 12.33
CA LYS A 10 -2.91 6.06 11.93
C LYS A 10 -2.82 5.99 10.39
N GLU A 11 -3.97 5.92 9.75
CA GLU A 11 -4.16 5.87 8.32
C GLU A 11 -3.68 7.17 7.65
N ASP A 12 -3.94 8.34 8.26
CA ASP A 12 -3.43 9.62 7.75
C ASP A 12 -1.90 9.67 7.76
N TRP A 13 -1.27 9.19 8.84
CA TRP A 13 0.19 9.09 8.93
C TRP A 13 0.78 8.08 7.94
N VAL A 14 0.10 6.94 7.74
CA VAL A 14 0.50 5.95 6.73
C VAL A 14 0.39 6.53 5.33
N GLY A 15 -0.72 7.20 5.01
CA GLY A 15 -0.93 7.88 3.72
C GLY A 15 0.13 8.96 3.46
N ALA A 16 0.40 9.82 4.44
CA ALA A 16 1.48 10.81 4.33
C ALA A 16 2.85 10.13 4.16
N GLY A 17 3.09 9.02 4.86
CA GLY A 17 4.29 8.21 4.71
C GLY A 17 4.47 7.64 3.31
N LEU A 18 3.39 7.11 2.71
CA LEU A 18 3.37 6.63 1.33
C LEU A 18 3.62 7.78 0.34
N THR A 19 2.99 8.94 0.51
CA THR A 19 3.27 10.12 -0.32
C THR A 19 4.75 10.52 -0.23
N ALA A 20 5.32 10.61 0.96
CA ALA A 20 6.73 10.93 1.13
C ALA A 20 7.66 9.86 0.51
N LEU A 21 7.28 8.58 0.60
CA LEU A 21 8.01 7.47 -0.01
C LEU A 21 8.02 7.58 -1.54
N ILE A 22 6.89 7.94 -2.15
CA ILE A 22 6.77 8.18 -3.60
C ILE A 22 7.66 9.34 -4.03
N GLU A 23 7.62 10.46 -3.30
CA GLU A 23 8.31 11.70 -3.68
C GLU A 23 9.84 11.61 -3.57
N GLY A 24 10.37 10.82 -2.63
CA GLY A 24 11.81 10.86 -2.36
C GLY A 24 12.36 9.65 -1.63
N GLY A 25 11.71 8.49 -1.76
CA GLY A 25 12.17 7.23 -1.21
C GLY A 25 12.14 7.16 0.31
N ILE A 26 12.69 6.08 0.86
CA ILE A 26 12.60 5.75 2.28
C ILE A 26 13.15 6.85 3.19
N GLU A 27 14.20 7.54 2.73
CA GLU A 27 14.83 8.65 3.44
C GLU A 27 13.90 9.85 3.63
N SER A 28 12.87 9.99 2.78
CA SER A 28 11.89 11.07 2.86
C SER A 28 10.81 10.82 3.92
N VAL A 29 10.65 9.57 4.39
CA VAL A 29 9.66 9.19 5.42
C VAL A 29 10.20 9.59 6.80
N ARG A 30 10.12 10.88 7.14
CA ARG A 30 10.62 11.45 8.41
C ARG A 30 9.49 12.08 9.21
N ILE A 31 9.43 11.81 10.51
CA ILE A 31 8.34 12.24 11.40
C ILE A 31 8.11 13.75 11.30
N GLU A 32 9.16 14.56 11.28
CA GLU A 32 9.10 16.01 11.14
C GLU A 32 8.41 16.44 9.84
N ARG A 33 8.83 15.84 8.71
CA ARG A 33 8.28 16.15 7.39
C ARG A 33 6.81 15.76 7.31
N LEU A 34 6.47 14.58 7.82
CA LEU A 34 5.10 14.08 7.85
C LEU A 34 4.19 14.94 8.73
N ALA A 35 4.70 15.41 9.86
CA ALA A 35 3.94 16.31 10.74
C ALA A 35 3.62 17.63 10.03
N VAL A 36 4.62 18.21 9.34
CA VAL A 36 4.44 19.42 8.52
C VAL A 36 3.43 19.18 7.40
N SER A 37 3.52 18.07 6.66
CA SER A 37 2.57 17.76 5.58
C SER A 37 1.14 17.55 6.08
N LEU A 38 0.98 17.07 7.32
CA LEU A 38 -0.32 16.90 7.97
C LEU A 38 -0.79 18.15 8.72
N GLY A 39 -0.04 19.25 8.70
CA GLY A 39 -0.41 20.50 9.36
C GLY A 39 -0.41 20.42 10.89
N VAL A 40 0.39 19.52 11.48
CA VAL A 40 0.45 19.29 12.94
C VAL A 40 1.89 19.33 13.47
N SER A 41 2.03 19.41 14.80
CA SER A 41 3.34 19.19 15.44
C SER A 41 3.67 17.68 15.50
N LYS A 42 4.87 17.34 15.97
CA LYS A 42 5.25 15.93 16.19
C LYS A 42 4.45 15.24 17.31
N GLY A 43 3.84 16.00 18.22
CA GLY A 43 3.14 15.47 19.39
C GLY A 43 2.08 14.42 19.03
N PRO A 44 1.11 14.73 18.14
CA PRO A 44 0.11 13.80 17.63
C PRO A 44 0.66 12.47 17.10
N PHE A 45 1.87 12.44 16.53
CA PHE A 45 2.50 11.21 16.03
C PHE A 45 2.71 10.19 17.15
N TYR A 46 3.24 10.63 18.30
CA TYR A 46 3.62 9.74 19.39
C TYR A 46 2.44 9.08 20.11
N TRP A 47 1.23 9.62 19.93
CA TRP A 47 0.00 8.96 20.36
C TRP A 47 -0.40 7.78 19.46
N ARG A 48 0.10 7.76 18.21
CA ARG A 48 -0.23 6.74 17.20
C ARG A 48 0.89 5.71 17.04
N PHE A 49 2.14 6.16 17.03
CA PHE A 49 3.33 5.35 16.78
C PHE A 49 4.42 5.69 17.78
N LYS A 50 5.14 4.68 18.26
CA LYS A 50 6.24 4.89 19.21
C LYS A 50 7.46 5.55 18.56
N ASN A 51 7.70 5.23 17.28
CA ASN A 51 8.86 5.69 16.51
C ASN A 51 8.59 5.52 15.01
N ARG A 52 9.58 5.91 14.19
CA ARG A 52 9.54 5.78 12.73
C ARG A 52 9.40 4.32 12.29
N ASP A 53 10.08 3.38 12.93
CA ASP A 53 10.03 1.97 12.54
C ASP A 53 8.62 1.37 12.67
N GLU A 54 7.86 1.77 13.69
CA GLU A 54 6.46 1.36 13.84
C GLU A 54 5.57 1.93 12.74
N LEU A 55 5.85 3.16 12.27
CA LEU A 55 5.17 3.71 11.09
C LEU A 55 5.55 2.91 9.83
N LEU A 56 6.83 2.60 9.63
CA LEU A 56 7.31 1.83 8.47
C LEU A 56 6.68 0.44 8.42
N LYS A 57 6.57 -0.25 9.57
CA LYS A 57 5.84 -1.51 9.67
C LYS A 57 4.36 -1.36 9.34
N ALA A 58 3.73 -0.25 9.75
CA ALA A 58 2.34 0.02 9.41
C ALA A 58 2.15 0.29 7.90
N ILE A 59 3.09 0.96 7.25
CA ILE A 59 3.11 1.13 5.79
C ILE A 59 3.23 -0.23 5.09
N ILE A 60 4.11 -1.12 5.57
CA ILE A 60 4.23 -2.49 5.04
C ILE A 60 2.93 -3.28 5.23
N ALA A 61 2.32 -3.19 6.41
CA ALA A 61 1.05 -3.86 6.69
C ALA A 61 -0.07 -3.34 5.78
N PHE A 62 -0.10 -2.03 5.54
CA PHE A 62 -1.03 -1.39 4.60
C PHE A 62 -0.80 -1.90 3.17
N TRP A 63 0.45 -2.03 2.72
CA TRP A 63 0.76 -2.58 1.38
C TRP A 63 0.20 -3.99 1.17
N LYS A 64 0.37 -4.88 2.16
CA LYS A 64 -0.17 -6.26 2.11
C LYS A 64 -1.70 -6.29 2.14
N ARG A 65 -2.31 -5.45 2.96
CA ARG A 65 -3.76 -5.44 3.15
C ARG A 65 -4.45 -4.70 2.01
N ASP A 66 -4.20 -3.40 1.87
CA ASP A 66 -4.97 -2.49 1.04
C ASP A 66 -4.61 -2.61 -0.44
N PHE A 67 -3.32 -2.67 -0.77
CA PHE A 67 -2.85 -2.75 -2.16
C PHE A 67 -2.69 -4.17 -2.70
N THR A 68 -3.06 -5.18 -1.92
CA THR A 68 -3.01 -6.58 -2.38
C THR A 68 -4.30 -7.31 -2.04
N THR A 69 -4.55 -7.57 -0.77
CA THR A 69 -5.70 -8.38 -0.36
C THR A 69 -7.02 -7.71 -0.75
N LEU A 70 -7.20 -6.43 -0.42
CA LEU A 70 -8.44 -5.71 -0.70
C LEU A 70 -8.65 -5.46 -2.20
N LEU A 71 -7.58 -5.16 -2.97
CA LEU A 71 -7.72 -5.03 -4.43
C LEU A 71 -8.16 -6.35 -5.07
N ILE A 72 -7.57 -7.47 -4.66
CA ILE A 72 -7.99 -8.81 -5.12
C ILE A 72 -9.44 -9.06 -4.72
N ASP A 73 -9.83 -8.75 -3.49
CA ASP A 73 -11.20 -8.98 -3.01
C ASP A 73 -12.25 -8.13 -3.74
N GLN A 74 -11.92 -6.90 -4.13
CA GLN A 74 -12.79 -6.04 -4.94
C GLN A 74 -13.14 -6.71 -6.27
N THR A 75 -12.20 -7.43 -6.89
CA THR A 75 -12.48 -8.11 -8.18
C THR A 75 -13.58 -9.17 -8.07
N ARG A 76 -13.91 -9.67 -6.88
CA ARG A 76 -14.91 -10.74 -6.71
C ARG A 76 -16.32 -10.33 -7.15
N GLU A 77 -16.58 -9.02 -7.32
CA GLU A 77 -17.84 -8.52 -7.85
C GLU A 77 -18.06 -8.87 -9.34
N PHE A 78 -16.99 -9.15 -10.09
CA PHE A 78 -17.09 -9.46 -11.52
C PHE A 78 -17.29 -10.96 -11.78
N ALA A 79 -18.19 -11.27 -12.72
CA ALA A 79 -18.67 -12.63 -12.96
C ALA A 79 -17.61 -13.52 -13.61
N THR A 80 -16.92 -13.02 -14.64
CA THR A 80 -15.96 -13.82 -15.41
C THR A 80 -14.51 -13.58 -14.93
N ALA A 81 -13.67 -14.60 -15.07
CA ALA A 81 -12.25 -14.49 -14.73
C ALA A 81 -11.53 -13.41 -15.56
N ARG A 82 -11.94 -13.24 -16.82
CA ARG A 82 -11.40 -12.19 -17.69
C ARG A 82 -11.72 -10.79 -17.17
N GLU A 83 -12.96 -10.55 -16.73
CA GLU A 83 -13.35 -9.27 -16.13
C GLU A 83 -12.59 -9.03 -14.83
N ARG A 84 -12.43 -10.06 -13.98
CA ARG A 84 -11.63 -9.95 -12.74
C ARG A 84 -10.19 -9.56 -13.00
N LEU A 85 -9.54 -10.16 -14.00
CA LEU A 85 -8.17 -9.82 -14.40
C LEU A 85 -8.05 -8.37 -14.89
N VAL A 86 -9.00 -7.92 -15.71
CA VAL A 86 -9.02 -6.52 -16.20
C VAL A 86 -9.25 -5.54 -15.05
N ALA A 87 -10.25 -5.82 -14.20
CA ALA A 87 -10.53 -4.99 -13.03
C ALA A 87 -9.32 -4.91 -12.08
N LEU A 88 -8.63 -6.02 -11.82
CA LEU A 88 -7.45 -6.02 -10.98
C LEU A 88 -6.33 -5.14 -11.56
N ALA A 89 -6.14 -5.19 -12.88
CA ALA A 89 -5.16 -4.35 -13.56
C ALA A 89 -5.54 -2.87 -13.45
N GLU A 90 -6.81 -2.52 -13.65
CA GLU A 90 -7.30 -1.14 -13.52
C GLU A 90 -7.13 -0.60 -12.08
N LEU A 91 -7.55 -1.39 -11.08
CA LEU A 91 -7.40 -1.05 -9.67
C LEU A 91 -5.92 -0.87 -9.28
N SER A 92 -5.04 -1.71 -9.82
CA SER A 92 -3.60 -1.65 -9.49
C SER A 92 -2.85 -0.53 -10.22
N LEU A 93 -3.32 -0.12 -11.40
CA LEU A 93 -2.58 0.82 -12.28
C LEU A 93 -3.11 2.24 -12.27
N VAL A 94 -4.40 2.44 -11.97
CA VAL A 94 -5.08 3.73 -12.18
C VAL A 94 -5.72 4.26 -10.89
N GLN A 95 -5.96 3.41 -9.90
CA GLN A 95 -6.66 3.81 -8.69
C GLN A 95 -5.82 4.73 -7.80
N ARG A 96 -6.52 5.60 -7.07
CA ARG A 96 -5.97 6.40 -5.99
C ARG A 96 -6.67 6.08 -4.67
N MET A 97 -5.91 6.05 -3.59
CA MET A 97 -6.43 5.96 -2.23
C MET A 97 -6.12 7.28 -1.51
N GLY A 98 -7.11 8.17 -1.43
CA GLY A 98 -6.90 9.55 -0.99
C GLY A 98 -5.93 10.27 -1.94
N SER A 99 -4.85 10.81 -1.40
CA SER A 99 -3.79 11.46 -2.18
C SER A 99 -2.78 10.47 -2.78
N VAL A 100 -2.79 9.20 -2.39
CA VAL A 100 -1.78 8.20 -2.78
C VAL A 100 -2.19 7.53 -4.09
N ASP A 101 -1.30 7.58 -5.08
CA ASP A 101 -1.40 6.82 -6.32
C ASP A 101 -0.91 5.38 -6.10
N VAL A 102 -1.74 4.38 -6.40
CA VAL A 102 -1.44 2.97 -6.08
C VAL A 102 -0.23 2.48 -6.84
N ALA A 103 -0.13 2.78 -8.14
CA ALA A 103 0.97 2.33 -8.99
C ALA A 103 2.30 2.97 -8.59
N GLN A 104 2.30 4.27 -8.31
CA GLN A 104 3.51 4.95 -7.83
C GLN A 104 3.93 4.44 -6.45
N ALA A 105 2.97 4.19 -5.55
CA ALA A 105 3.26 3.64 -4.24
C ALA A 105 3.87 2.24 -4.33
N GLU A 106 3.33 1.37 -5.18
CA GLU A 106 3.90 0.05 -5.48
C GLU A 106 5.37 0.17 -5.91
N CYS A 107 5.65 1.02 -6.91
CA CYS A 107 7.02 1.27 -7.37
C CYS A 107 7.96 1.71 -6.23
N ALA A 108 7.51 2.64 -5.38
CA ALA A 108 8.32 3.16 -4.29
C ALA A 108 8.56 2.10 -3.18
N LEU A 109 7.56 1.30 -2.85
CA LEU A 109 7.65 0.17 -1.91
C LEU A 109 8.60 -0.90 -2.42
N ARG A 110 8.54 -1.23 -3.71
CA ARG A 110 9.46 -2.16 -4.39
C ARG A 110 10.91 -1.64 -4.35
N ALA A 111 11.11 -0.36 -4.67
CA ALA A 111 12.43 0.25 -4.63
C ALA A 111 13.04 0.24 -3.21
N TRP A 112 12.21 0.44 -2.18
CA TRP A 112 12.61 0.28 -0.79
C TRP A 112 12.97 -1.19 -0.49
N ALA A 113 12.14 -2.15 -0.88
CA ALA A 113 12.37 -3.57 -0.62
C ALA A 113 13.60 -4.18 -1.31
N ALA A 114 14.01 -3.62 -2.45
CA ALA A 114 15.25 -4.01 -3.10
C ALA A 114 16.49 -3.71 -2.25
N ARG A 115 16.44 -2.70 -1.36
CA ARG A 115 17.62 -2.17 -0.65
C ARG A 115 17.59 -2.41 0.85
N ASP A 116 16.41 -2.67 1.41
CA ASP A 116 16.21 -2.78 2.86
C ASP A 116 15.63 -4.16 3.24
N PRO A 117 16.19 -4.85 4.26
CA PRO A 117 15.65 -6.12 4.72
C PRO A 117 14.25 -6.03 5.34
N MET A 118 13.85 -4.88 5.92
CA MET A 118 12.57 -4.73 6.64
C MET A 118 11.34 -5.04 5.79
N PRO A 119 11.13 -4.43 4.60
CA PRO A 119 10.01 -4.75 3.71
C PRO A 119 10.25 -5.98 2.82
N ARG A 120 11.47 -6.55 2.78
CA ARG A 120 11.82 -7.59 1.78
C ARG A 120 10.97 -8.84 1.90
N ALA A 121 10.72 -9.32 3.12
CA ALA A 121 9.84 -10.47 3.34
C ALA A 121 8.40 -10.16 2.89
N ALA A 122 7.90 -8.97 3.20
CA ALA A 122 6.56 -8.56 2.79
C ALA A 122 6.42 -8.45 1.26
N ALA A 123 7.46 -8.01 0.55
CA ALA A 123 7.45 -8.00 -0.91
C ALA A 123 7.26 -9.41 -1.49
N ALA A 124 7.98 -10.40 -0.96
CA ALA A 124 7.83 -11.79 -1.38
C ALA A 124 6.43 -12.35 -1.07
N GLU A 125 5.85 -12.00 0.09
CA GLU A 125 4.48 -12.40 0.44
C GLU A 125 3.42 -11.76 -0.48
N VAL A 126 3.59 -10.48 -0.82
CA VAL A 126 2.73 -9.77 -1.79
C VAL A 126 2.81 -10.43 -3.16
N ASP A 127 4.01 -10.78 -3.62
CA ASP A 127 4.22 -11.47 -4.89
C ASP A 127 3.54 -12.83 -4.91
N ALA A 128 3.77 -13.65 -3.89
CA ALA A 128 3.16 -14.97 -3.80
C ALA A 128 1.63 -14.88 -3.85
N ALA A 129 1.02 -13.96 -3.09
CA ALA A 129 -0.42 -13.77 -3.06
C ALA A 129 -0.98 -13.33 -4.43
N ARG A 130 -0.30 -12.39 -5.10
CA ARG A 130 -0.73 -11.90 -6.42
C ARG A 130 -0.56 -12.95 -7.51
N ILE A 131 0.57 -13.67 -7.54
CA ILE A 131 0.84 -14.74 -8.51
C ILE A 131 -0.17 -15.88 -8.35
N ASP A 132 -0.48 -16.28 -7.12
CA ASP A 132 -1.48 -17.33 -6.85
C ASP A 132 -2.86 -16.93 -7.39
N HIS A 133 -3.30 -15.70 -7.07
CA HIS A 133 -4.58 -15.19 -7.56
C HIS A 133 -4.61 -15.11 -9.10
N LEU A 134 -3.59 -14.52 -9.73
CA LEU A 134 -3.50 -14.42 -11.18
C LEU A 134 -3.51 -15.79 -11.84
N THR A 135 -2.74 -16.75 -11.31
CA THR A 135 -2.68 -18.13 -11.82
C THR A 135 -4.06 -18.79 -11.79
N LYS A 136 -4.79 -18.62 -10.69
CA LYS A 136 -6.17 -19.12 -10.56
C LYS A 136 -7.10 -18.49 -11.60
N GLU A 137 -7.07 -17.18 -11.76
CA GLU A 137 -7.96 -16.49 -12.71
C GLU A 137 -7.60 -16.81 -14.16
N PHE A 138 -6.31 -16.92 -14.52
CA PHE A 138 -5.89 -17.35 -15.85
C PHE A 138 -6.35 -18.79 -16.16
N ALA A 139 -6.25 -19.71 -15.20
CA ALA A 139 -6.76 -21.07 -15.37
C ALA A 139 -8.28 -21.09 -15.60
N LEU A 140 -9.04 -20.29 -14.83
CA LEU A 140 -10.49 -20.14 -15.00
C LEU A 140 -10.86 -19.48 -16.34
N ALA A 141 -9.97 -18.65 -16.91
CA ALA A 141 -10.12 -18.06 -18.23
C ALA A 141 -9.73 -19.02 -19.38
N GLY A 142 -9.31 -20.26 -19.08
CA GLY A 142 -8.97 -21.28 -20.07
C GLY A 142 -7.50 -21.31 -20.50
N ALA A 143 -6.60 -20.62 -19.79
CA ALA A 143 -5.17 -20.74 -20.05
C ALA A 143 -4.67 -22.14 -19.65
N SER A 144 -4.05 -22.85 -20.60
CA SER A 144 -3.54 -24.21 -20.40
C SER A 144 -2.16 -24.18 -19.72
N GLN A 145 -2.14 -24.11 -18.38
CA GLN A 145 -0.94 -24.19 -17.50
C GLN A 145 0.06 -22.99 -17.53
N PRO A 146 0.82 -22.77 -16.44
CA PRO A 146 1.31 -21.43 -16.06
C PRO A 146 2.51 -20.98 -16.90
N LEU A 147 2.68 -19.65 -16.98
CA LEU A 147 3.91 -19.01 -17.44
C LEU A 147 5.05 -19.51 -16.53
N ALA A 148 5.86 -20.44 -17.04
CA ALA A 148 7.08 -20.94 -16.39
C ALA A 148 8.17 -19.86 -16.36
#